data_AF-A0A962RAJ2-F1
#
_entry.id   AF-A0A962RAJ2-F1
#
_cell.length_a   1.000
_cell.length_b   1.000
_cell.length_c   1.000
_cell.angle_alpha   90.00
_cell.angle_beta   90.00
_cell.angle_gamma   90.00
#
_symmetry.space_group_name_H-M   'P 1'
#
loop_
_entity.id
_entity.type
_entity.pdbx_description
1 polymer ?
#
loop_
_entity_poly.entity_id
_entity_poly.type
_entity_poly.pdbx_seq_one_letter_code
_entity_poly.pdbx_strand_id
1 'polypeptide(L)' 'MHDKRRIRHRFNRAAPDYEATAVLHREVEARVLERLDYVRLQPAVIVDIGAGPGTGSRLLMQRYPKAR' A
#
# COMPACT_ATOMS: atom_id res chain seq x y z
N MET A 1 16.26 14.02 -9.83
CA MET A 1 15.93 12.58 -9.75
C MET A 1 15.83 12.18 -8.28
N HIS A 2 14.62 12.01 -7.75
CA HIS A 2 14.43 11.71 -6.32
C HIS A 2 14.85 10.27 -6.00
N ASP A 3 15.74 10.11 -5.03
CA ASP A 3 16.25 8.80 -4.60
C ASP A 3 15.15 8.01 -3.89
N LYS A 4 14.58 7.03 -4.60
CA LYS A 4 13.53 6.13 -4.12
C LYS A 4 13.92 5.41 -2.82
N ARG A 5 15.21 5.09 -2.64
CA ARG A 5 15.71 4.46 -1.40
C ARG A 5 15.63 5.42 -0.23
N ARG A 6 15.90 6.69 -0.46
CA ARG A 6 15.85 7.75 0.55
C ARG A 6 14.42 8.08 0.97
N ILE A 7 13.44 7.99 0.05
CA ILE A 7 12.01 8.10 0.39
C ILE A 7 11.56 6.89 1.22
N ARG A 8 11.85 5.67 0.76
CA ARG A 8 11.54 4.43 1.49
C ARG A 8 12.16 4.41 2.89
N HIS A 9 13.42 4.85 2.98
CA HIS A 9 14.13 4.89 4.25
C HIS A 9 13.59 5.98 5.18
N ARG A 10 13.16 7.14 4.67
CA ARG A 10 12.49 8.18 5.49
C ARG A 10 11.15 7.71 6.03
N PHE A 11 10.34 7.02 5.22
CA PHE A 11 9.09 6.41 5.68
C PHE A 11 9.32 5.28 6.69
N ASN A 12 10.31 4.41 6.47
CA ASN A 12 10.67 3.36 7.43
C ASN A 12 11.30 3.90 8.72
N ARG A 13 12.08 4.99 8.65
CA ARG A 13 12.80 5.56 9.81
C ARG A 13 11.92 6.46 10.68
N ALA A 14 10.84 7.03 10.13
CA ALA A 14 9.85 7.75 10.91
C ALA A 14 9.01 6.82 11.80
N ALA A 15 9.08 5.49 11.62
CA ALA A 15 8.26 4.52 12.34
C ALA A 15 8.25 4.62 13.89
N PRO A 16 9.32 5.05 14.61
CA PRO A 16 9.28 5.11 16.07
C PRO A 16 8.54 6.33 16.65
N ASP A 17 8.69 7.54 16.06
CA ASP A 17 8.04 8.78 16.55
C ASP A 17 6.68 9.07 15.86
N TYR A 18 6.23 8.13 15.02
CA TYR A 18 5.08 8.27 14.12
C TYR A 18 4.09 7.09 14.28
N GLU A 19 4.08 6.43 15.45
CA GLU A 19 3.23 5.27 15.71
C GLU A 19 1.74 5.54 15.44
N ALA A 20 1.21 6.67 15.93
CA ALA A 20 -0.20 7.01 15.75
C ALA A 20 -0.60 7.10 14.27
N THR A 21 0.25 7.72 13.45
CA THR A 21 -0.01 7.88 12.02
C THR A 21 0.27 6.60 11.24
N ALA A 22 1.24 5.77 11.67
CA ALA A 22 1.48 4.46 11.09
C ALA A 22 0.32 3.49 11.36
N VAL A 23 -0.27 3.54 12.55
CA VAL A 23 -1.49 2.78 12.91
C VAL A 23 -2.66 3.24 12.06
N LEU A 24 -2.91 4.56 11.97
CA LEU A 24 -3.98 5.09 11.12
C LEU A 24 -3.80 4.71 9.65
N HIS A 25 -2.58 4.80 9.12
CA HIS A 25 -2.30 4.46 7.73
C HIS A 25 -2.58 2.98 7.44
N ARG A 26 -2.14 2.07 8.34
CA ARG A 26 -2.41 0.63 8.21
C ARG A 26 -3.90 0.32 8.30
N GLU A 27 -4.62 0.98 9.19
CA GLU A 27 -6.07 0.79 9.34
C GLU A 27 -6.83 1.26 8.09
N VAL A 28 -6.45 2.41 7.52
CA VAL A 28 -7.03 2.91 6.27
C VAL A 28 -6.70 1.98 5.10
N GLU A 29 -5.45 1.53 4.99
CA GLU A 29 -5.01 0.57 3.97
C GLU A 29 -5.82 -0.73 4.05
N ALA A 30 -5.99 -1.30 5.24
CA ALA A 30 -6.79 -2.51 5.47
C ALA A 30 -8.25 -2.32 5.05
N ARG A 31 -8.92 -1.25 5.51
CA ARG A 31 -10.33 -0.98 5.18
C ARG A 31 -10.56 -0.73 3.69
N VAL A 32 -9.61 -0.09 3.01
CA VAL A 32 -9.70 0.10 1.54
C VAL A 32 -9.57 -1.24 0.82
N LEU A 33 -8.67 -2.11 1.26
CA LEU A 33 -8.51 -3.44 0.68
C LEU A 33 -9.74 -4.34 0.94
N GLU A 34 -10.30 -4.31 2.16
CA GLU A 34 -11.53 -5.03 2.52
C GLU A 34 -12.72 -4.60 1.65
N ARG A 35 -12.81 -3.32 1.26
CA ARG A 35 -13.88 -2.87 0.34
C ARG A 35 -13.85 -3.58 -1.00
N LEU A 36 -12.68 -4.06 -1.45
CA LEU A 36 -12.56 -4.83 -2.68
C LEU A 36 -13.15 -6.25 -2.56
N ASP A 37 -13.49 -6.73 -1.35
CA ASP A 37 -14.26 -7.97 -1.14
C ASP A 37 -15.68 -7.89 -1.65
N TYR A 38 -16.25 -6.68 -1.61
CA TYR A 38 -17.61 -6.45 -2.08
C TYR A 38 -17.67 -6.05 -3.56
N VAL A 39 -16.51 -5.81 -4.20
CA VAL A 39 -16.42 -5.40 -5.61
C VAL A 39 -15.86 -6.55 -6.46
N ARG A 40 -16.69 -7.10 -7.35
CA ARG A 40 -16.24 -8.08 -8.34
C ARG A 40 -15.55 -7.36 -9.51
N LEU A 41 -14.27 -7.06 -9.33
CA LEU A 41 -13.42 -6.49 -10.36
C LEU A 41 -12.44 -7.55 -10.90
N GLN A 42 -12.14 -7.50 -12.20
CA GLN A 42 -11.03 -8.24 -12.83
C GLN A 42 -10.15 -7.23 -13.59
N PRO A 43 -9.36 -6.41 -12.88
CA PRO A 43 -8.55 -5.38 -13.51
C PRO A 43 -7.42 -6.02 -14.33
N ALA A 44 -7.17 -5.50 -15.52
CA ALA A 44 -6.00 -5.86 -16.30
C ALA A 44 -4.72 -5.17 -15.81
N VAL A 45 -4.85 -3.99 -15.19
CA VAL A 45 -3.75 -3.17 -14.69
C VAL A 45 -4.14 -2.55 -13.35
N ILE A 46 -3.23 -2.59 -12.38
CA ILE A 46 -3.41 -1.94 -11.07
C ILE A 46 -2.25 -0.97 -10.84
N VAL A 47 -2.56 0.24 -10.40
CA VAL A 47 -1.55 1.25 -10.01
C VAL A 47 -1.79 1.66 -8.57
N ASP A 48 -0.81 1.38 -7.71
CA ASP A 48 -0.81 1.83 -6.32
C ASP A 48 -0.03 3.16 -6.20
N ILE A 49 -0.77 4.26 -6.07
CA ILE A 49 -0.21 5.61 -5.97
C ILE A 49 0.07 5.92 -4.50
N GLY A 50 1.34 6.08 -4.15
CA GLY A 50 1.72 6.33 -2.76
C GLY A 50 1.88 5.06 -1.93
N ALA A 51 2.27 3.94 -2.56
CA ALA A 51 2.41 2.60 -1.99
C ALA A 51 3.24 2.46 -0.69
N GLY A 52 3.90 3.51 -0.22
CA GLY A 52 4.69 3.49 1.02
C GLY A 52 5.73 2.35 1.02
N PRO A 53 5.74 1.47 2.05
CA PRO A 53 6.60 0.28 2.10
C PRO A 53 6.28 -0.81 1.06
N GLY A 54 5.12 -0.74 0.39
CA GLY A 54 4.68 -1.68 -0.64
C GLY A 54 3.80 -2.83 -0.14
N THR A 55 3.28 -2.76 1.09
CA THR A 55 2.34 -3.77 1.65
C THR A 55 1.05 -3.84 0.83
N GLY A 56 0.42 -2.70 0.54
CA GLY A 56 -0.82 -2.63 -0.24
C GLY A 56 -0.64 -3.19 -1.65
N SER A 57 0.41 -2.76 -2.34
CA SER A 57 0.81 -3.32 -3.64
C SER A 57 0.94 -4.85 -3.61
N ARG A 58 1.59 -5.42 -2.58
CA ARG A 58 1.75 -6.87 -2.45
C ARG A 58 0.42 -7.60 -2.24
N LEU A 59 -0.48 -7.03 -1.45
CA LEU A 59 -1.82 -7.60 -1.22
C LEU A 59 -2.67 -7.53 -2.49
N LEU A 60 -2.58 -6.43 -3.25
CA LEU A 60 -3.25 -6.30 -4.56
C LEU A 60 -2.74 -7.34 -5.57
N MET A 61 -1.43 -7.59 -5.61
CA MET A 61 -0.85 -8.65 -6.47
C MET A 61 -1.32 -10.06 -6.07
N GLN A 62 -1.49 -10.32 -4.77
CA GLN A 62 -2.02 -11.61 -4.30
C GLN A 62 -3.50 -11.77 -4.66
N ARG A 63 -4.27 -10.70 -4.52
CA ARG A 63 -5.72 -10.69 -4.82
C ARG A 63 -6.01 -10.79 -6.31
N TYR A 64 -5.21 -10.12 -7.14
CA TYR A 64 -5.39 -10.06 -8.60
C TYR A 64 -4.13 -10.57 -9.32
N PRO A 65 -3.84 -11.88 -9.27
CA PRO A 65 -2.59 -12.44 -9.80
C PRO A 65 -2.45 -12.32 -11.33
N LYS A 66 -3.54 -12.00 -12.04
CA LYS A 66 -3.56 -11.79 -13.49
C LYS A 66 -3.43 -10.32 -13.89
N ALA A 67 -3.51 -9.39 -12.94
CA ALA A 67 -3.35 -7.98 -13.21
C ALA A 67 -1.86 -7.64 -13.37
N ARG A 68 -1.57 -6.67 -14.23
CA ARG A 68 -0.25 -6.08 -14.43
C ARG A 68 0.03 -4.95 -13.46
#